data_AF-A0A7J2JZF4-F1
#
_entry.id   AF-A0A7J2JZF4-F1
#
_cell.length_a   1.000
_cell.length_b   1.000
_cell.length_c   1.000
_cell.angle_alpha   90.00
_cell.angle_beta   90.00
_cell.angle_gamma   90.00
#
_symmetry.space_group_name_H-M   'P 1'
#
loop_
_entity.id
_entity.type
_entity.pdbx_description
1 polymer ?
#
loop_
_entity_poly.entity_id
_entity_poly.type
_entity_poly.pdbx_seq_one_letter_code
_entity_poly.pdbx_strand_id
1 'polypeptide(L)'
;MGAGKEEPRIGVFVCHCGLNIAGVVDVEAVTEYARTLPNVVYAEHNRYMCADPGQRLIKEAIKKYNLNRVVVAACSPRLHEPTFRRCVA
;
A
#
# COMPACT_ATOMS: atom_id res chain seq x y z
N MET A 1 15.69 26.57 0.11
CA MET A 1 14.36 25.98 -0.09
C MET A 1 14.43 25.05 -1.29
N GLY A 2 13.93 23.83 -1.15
CA GLY A 2 14.04 22.77 -2.16
C GLY A 2 15.05 21.70 -1.76
N ALA A 3 14.71 20.87 -0.76
CA ALA A 3 15.32 19.54 -0.68
C ALA A 3 15.03 18.86 -2.02
N GLY A 4 16.07 18.49 -2.78
CA GLY A 4 15.90 17.79 -4.05
C GLY A 4 14.95 16.63 -3.83
N LYS A 5 13.78 16.65 -4.47
CA LYS A 5 12.78 15.60 -4.27
C LYS A 5 13.38 14.32 -4.85
N GLU A 6 13.80 13.41 -3.97
CA GLU A 6 14.16 12.05 -4.37
C GLU A 6 13.06 11.48 -5.28
N GLU A 7 13.49 10.73 -6.30
CA GLU A 7 12.55 10.10 -7.24
C GLU A 7 11.57 9.22 -6.44
N PRO A 8 10.24 9.35 -6.68
CA PRO A 8 9.28 8.54 -5.95
C PRO A 8 9.53 7.04 -6.20
N ARG A 9 9.49 6.27 -5.11
CA ARG A 9 9.52 4.82 -5.06
C ARG A 9 8.32 4.38 -4.26
N ILE A 10 7.24 4.11 -4.97
CA ILE A 10 5.90 3.93 -4.41
C ILE A 10 5.64 2.44 -4.22
N GLY A 11 5.19 2.06 -3.02
CA GLY A 11 4.55 0.77 -2.76
C GLY A 11 3.04 0.92 -2.71
N VAL A 12 2.32 0.14 -3.52
CA VAL A 12 0.84 0.12 -3.56
C VAL A 12 0.33 -1.15 -2.90
N PHE A 13 -0.55 -1.01 -1.91
CA PHE A 13 -1.10 -2.15 -1.18
C PHE A 13 -2.62 -2.16 -1.26
N VAL A 14 -3.19 -3.21 -1.86
CA VAL A 14 -4.63 -3.34 -2.10
C VAL A 14 -5.25 -4.28 -1.07
N CYS A 15 -6.24 -3.79 -0.31
CA CYS A 15 -6.89 -4.57 0.73
C CYS A 15 -8.13 -5.28 0.20
N HIS A 16 -8.29 -6.56 0.53
CA HIS A 16 -9.52 -7.30 0.21
C HIS A 16 -10.66 -6.95 1.17
N CYS A 17 -10.32 -6.57 2.41
CA CYS A 17 -11.25 -6.36 3.52
C CYS A 17 -12.22 -7.55 3.68
N GLY A 18 -11.68 -8.77 3.65
CA GLY A 18 -12.50 -9.98 3.54
C GLY A 18 -13.21 -10.03 2.19
N LEU A 19 -14.54 -9.90 2.18
CA LEU A 19 -15.36 -9.82 0.96
C LEU A 19 -15.93 -8.42 0.72
N ASN A 20 -15.65 -7.45 1.61
CA ASN A 20 -16.22 -6.10 1.47
C ASN A 20 -15.67 -5.36 0.24
N ILE A 21 -14.40 -5.59 -0.12
CA ILE A 21 -13.79 -5.04 -1.33
C ILE A 21 -13.65 -6.15 -2.37
N ALA A 22 -13.00 -7.27 -2.02
CA ALA A 22 -12.73 -8.36 -2.97
C ALA A 22 -13.99 -9.12 -3.45
N GLY A 23 -15.15 -8.94 -2.81
CA GLY A 23 -16.42 -9.49 -3.29
C GLY A 23 -17.02 -8.72 -4.47
N VAL A 24 -16.51 -7.54 -4.79
CA VAL A 24 -17.02 -6.66 -5.85
C VAL A 24 -15.91 -6.18 -6.78
N VAL A 25 -14.73 -5.88 -6.24
CA VAL A 25 -13.58 -5.37 -6.97
C VAL A 25 -12.57 -6.50 -7.18
N ASP A 26 -12.10 -6.65 -8.42
CA ASP A 26 -10.97 -7.52 -8.73
C ASP A 26 -9.66 -6.89 -8.22
N VAL A 27 -9.30 -7.28 -7.00
CA VAL A 27 -8.11 -6.80 -6.29
C VAL A 27 -6.81 -7.23 -6.97
N GLU A 28 -6.81 -8.36 -7.70
CA GLU A 28 -5.65 -8.84 -8.44
C GLU A 28 -5.43 -7.96 -9.68
N ALA A 29 -6.48 -7.74 -10.47
CA ALA A 29 -6.42 -6.83 -11.63
C ALA A 29 -6.01 -5.40 -11.23
N VAL A 30 -6.51 -4.88 -10.11
CA VAL A 30 -6.10 -3.56 -9.59
C VAL A 30 -4.62 -3.55 -9.19
N THR A 31 -4.14 -4.64 -8.61
CA THR A 31 -2.73 -4.77 -8.21
C THR A 31 -1.82 -4.80 -9.42
N GLU A 32 -2.16 -5.61 -10.43
CA GLU A 32 -1.39 -5.69 -11.67
C GLU A 32 -1.40 -4.35 -12.44
N TYR A 33 -2.56 -3.68 -12.51
CA TYR A 33 -2.63 -2.34 -13.07
C TYR A 33 -1.73 -1.35 -12.32
N ALA A 34 -1.71 -1.37 -10.98
CA ALA A 34 -0.87 -0.49 -10.19
C ALA A 34 0.63 -0.65 -10.51
N ARG A 35 1.09 -1.86 -10.84
CA ARG A 35 2.49 -2.12 -11.25
C ARG A 35 2.88 -1.43 -12.55
N THR A 36 1.92 -1.09 -13.40
CA THR A 36 2.18 -0.39 -14.67
C THR A 36 2.35 1.12 -14.50
N LEU A 37 1.99 1.66 -13.33
CA LEU A 37 2.01 3.09 -13.08
C LEU A 37 3.44 3.61 -12.84
N PRO A 38 3.74 4.86 -13.28
CA PRO A 38 5.03 5.47 -13.02
C PRO A 38 5.39 5.45 -11.54
N ASN A 39 6.67 5.18 -11.26
CA ASN A 39 7.26 5.18 -9.92
C ASN A 39 6.73 4.11 -8.94
N VAL A 40 5.77 3.26 -9.34
CA VAL A 40 5.36 2.10 -8.54
C VAL A 40 6.39 1.00 -8.73
N VAL A 41 7.17 0.75 -7.67
CA VAL A 41 8.24 -0.26 -7.69
C VAL A 41 7.82 -1.57 -7.02
N TYR A 42 6.69 -1.56 -6.30
CA TYR A 42 6.11 -2.73 -5.68
C TYR A 42 4.58 -2.56 -5.56
N ALA A 43 3.82 -3.59 -5.89
CA ALA A 43 2.40 -3.64 -5.61
C ALA A 43 1.98 -5.05 -5.18
N GLU A 44 1.12 -5.12 -4.18
CA GLU A 44 0.67 -6.36 -3.55
C GLU A 44 -0.76 -6.23 -3.03
N HIS A 45 -1.50 -7.34 -3.00
CA HIS A 45 -2.80 -7.39 -2.35
C HIS A 45 -2.80 -8.34 -1.16
N ASN A 46 -3.55 -8.01 -0.10
CA ASN A 46 -3.69 -8.86 1.07
C ASN A 46 -5.09 -8.78 1.67
N ARG A 47 -5.48 -9.83 2.41
CA ARG A 47 -6.82 -9.98 2.97
C ARG A 47 -7.20 -8.85 3.93
N TYR A 48 -6.26 -8.47 4.81
CA TYR A 48 -6.45 -7.42 5.82
C TYR A 48 -5.16 -6.59 5.99
N MET A 49 -5.06 -5.47 5.26
CA MET A 49 -3.87 -4.60 5.33
C MET A 49 -3.68 -3.93 6.70
N CYS A 50 -4.75 -3.71 7.47
CA CYS A 50 -4.67 -3.10 8.79
C CYS A 50 -4.27 -4.07 9.91
N ALA A 51 -4.35 -5.39 9.68
CA ALA A 51 -3.94 -6.40 10.65
C ALA A 51 -2.40 -6.54 10.69
N ASP A 52 -1.88 -7.18 11.74
CA ASP A 52 -0.43 -7.35 11.92
C ASP A 52 0.30 -7.95 10.70
N PRO A 53 -0.22 -8.99 10.01
CA PRO A 53 0.44 -9.50 8.81
C PRO A 53 0.51 -8.46 7.68
N GLY A 54 -0.54 -7.67 7.49
CA GLY A 54 -0.58 -6.61 6.48
C GLY A 54 0.39 -5.47 6.81
N GLN A 55 0.46 -5.06 8.08
CA GLN A 55 1.41 -4.04 8.53
C GLN A 55 2.87 -4.52 8.46
N ARG A 56 3.15 -5.79 8.76
CA ARG A 56 4.49 -6.38 8.56
C ARG A 56 4.87 -6.37 7.09
N LEU A 57 3.96 -6.75 6.21
CA LEU A 57 4.17 -6.73 4.77
C LEU A 57 4.55 -5.33 4.26
N ILE A 58 3.87 -4.27 4.72
CA ILE A 58 4.23 -2.89 4.39
C ILE A 58 5.66 -2.56 4.87
N LYS A 59 5.97 -2.84 6.14
CA LYS A 59 7.29 -2.54 6.74
C LYS A 59 8.43 -3.27 6.05
N GLU A 60 8.21 -4.54 5.71
CA GLU A 60 9.19 -5.36 4.98
C GLU A 60 9.39 -4.84 3.56
N ALA A 61 8.31 -4.50 2.86
CA ALA A 61 8.38 -3.93 1.52
C ALA A 61 9.12 -2.58 1.49
N ILE A 62 8.89 -1.71 2.48
CA ILE A 62 9.61 -0.43 2.62
C ILE A 62 11.12 -0.66 2.64
N LYS A 63 11.58 -1.61 3.48
CA LYS A 63 13.01 -1.94 3.60
C LYS A 63 13.54 -2.64 2.35
N LYS A 64 12.83 -3.64 1.85
CA LYS A 64 13.27 -4.51 0.75
C LYS A 64 13.36 -3.77 -0.59
N TYR A 65 12.38 -2.91 -0.87
CA TYR A 65 12.29 -2.19 -2.15
C TYR A 65 12.73 -0.73 -2.04
N ASN A 66 13.25 -0.30 -0.89
CA ASN A 66 13.65 1.08 -0.60
C ASN A 66 12.54 2.06 -0.98
N LEU A 67 11.33 1.84 -0.44
CA LEU A 67 10.18 2.68 -0.73
C LEU A 67 10.30 4.00 0.02
N ASN A 68 9.98 5.11 -0.63
CA ASN A 68 9.89 6.42 0.00
C ASN A 68 8.46 6.97 0.01
N ARG A 69 7.50 6.25 -0.60
CA ARG A 69 6.06 6.56 -0.58
C ARG A 69 5.24 5.27 -0.47
N VAL A 70 4.10 5.35 0.21
CA VAL A 70 3.17 4.22 0.40
C VAL A 70 1.75 4.67 0.04
N VAL A 71 1.05 3.84 -0.71
CA VAL A 71 -0.37 3.99 -1.04
C VAL A 71 -1.09 2.73 -0.54
N VAL A 72 -2.16 2.91 0.24
CA VAL A 72 -3.00 1.81 0.71
C VAL A 72 -4.41 1.99 0.15
N ALA A 73 -4.80 1.15 -0.80
CA ALA A 73 -6.15 1.12 -1.37
C ALA A 73 -7.03 0.20 -0.49
N ALA A 74 -7.74 0.81 0.47
CA ALA A 74 -8.51 0.08 1.47
C ALA A 74 -9.75 0.86 1.92
N CYS A 75 -10.02 0.90 3.23
CA CYS A 75 -11.12 1.63 3.84
C CYS A 75 -10.86 3.15 3.95
N SER A 76 -11.85 3.88 4.46
CA SER A 76 -11.77 5.32 4.69
C SER A 76 -10.56 5.72 5.56
N PRO A 77 -9.83 6.81 5.21
CA PRO A 77 -8.75 7.33 6.02
C PRO A 77 -9.21 7.73 7.42
N ARG A 78 -10.49 8.12 7.58
CA ARG A 78 -11.08 8.47 8.90
C ARG A 78 -10.97 7.34 9.93
N LEU A 79 -10.83 6.09 9.48
CA LEU A 79 -10.75 4.92 10.36
C LEU A 79 -9.30 4.49 10.61
N HIS A 80 -8.49 4.35 9.56
CA HIS A 80 -7.18 3.69 9.65
C HIS A 80 -5.98 4.52 9.21
N GLU A 81 -6.15 5.79 8.85
CA GLU A 81 -5.00 6.67 8.57
C GLU A 81 -4.00 6.72 9.75
N PRO A 82 -4.43 6.89 11.02
CA PRO A 82 -3.47 6.89 12.13
C PRO A 82 -2.73 5.56 12.29
N THR A 83 -3.39 4.44 11.98
CA THR A 83 -2.78 3.11 12.02
C THR A 83 -1.69 2.98 10.97
N PHE A 84 -1.97 3.34 9.72
CA PHE A 84 -0.98 3.26 8.65
C PHE A 84 0.14 4.29 8.82
N ARG A 85 -0.14 5.49 9.33
CA ARG A 85 0.91 6.47 9.69
C ARG A 85 1.89 5.92 10.73
N ARG A 86 1.40 5.24 11.78
CA ARG A 86 2.28 4.56 12.75
C ARG A 86 3.00 3.35 12.16
N CYS A 87 2.41 2.70 11.17
CA CYS A 87 3.01 1.55 10.50
C CYS A 87 4.24 1.94 9.66
N VAL A 88 4.18 3.09 8.98
CA VAL A 88 5.25 3.57 8.07
C VAL A 88 6.24 4.53 8.73
N ALA A 89 6.01 4.89 10.00
CA ALA A 89 6.90 5.73 10.79
C ALA A 89 8.18 4.99 11.24
#